data_AF-A0A974TB38-F1
#
_entry.id   AF-A0A974TB38-F1
#
_cell.length_a   1.000
_cell.length_b   1.000
_cell.length_c   1.000
_cell.angle_alpha   90.00
_cell.angle_beta   90.00
_cell.angle_gamma   90.00
#
_symmetry.space_group_name_H-M   'P 1'
#
loop_
_entity.id
_entity.type
_entity.pdbx_description
1 polymer ?
#
loop_
_entity_poly.entity_id
_entity_poly.type
_entity_poly.pdbx_seq_one_letter_code
_entity_poly.pdbx_strand_id
1 'polypeptide(L)'
;MTDQKTCRTTTNGNGVGLDAALEDHPLIRSLCFLLKELDEQHERERQNLNITLPDTSVKDRALAMLESQYFHRRETYLRELTALRERS
;
A
#
# COMPACT_ATOMS: atom_id res chain seq x y z
N MET A 1 -23.20 12.71 20.42
CA MET A 1 -22.24 12.66 19.30
C MET A 1 -20.92 13.22 19.78
N THR A 2 -19.96 12.36 20.11
CA THR A 2 -18.50 12.50 19.89
C THR A 2 -17.81 11.44 20.74
N ASP A 3 -17.42 10.33 20.12
CA ASP A 3 -16.39 9.46 20.67
C ASP A 3 -15.13 9.63 19.83
N GLN A 4 -14.16 10.33 20.42
CA GLN A 4 -12.80 10.43 19.91
C GLN A 4 -12.14 9.07 20.08
N LYS A 5 -11.92 8.35 18.97
CA LYS A 5 -11.10 7.15 18.95
C LYS A 5 -9.63 7.55 18.83
N THR A 6 -9.02 7.76 19.99
CA THR A 6 -7.58 7.86 20.22
C THR A 6 -6.87 6.63 19.63
N CYS A 7 -6.08 6.82 18.58
CA CYS A 7 -5.08 5.85 18.17
C CYS A 7 -3.76 6.21 18.86
N ARG A 8 -3.45 5.51 19.97
CA ARG A 8 -2.10 5.49 20.56
C ARG A 8 -1.28 4.44 19.83
N THR A 9 -0.17 4.86 19.21
CA THR A 9 0.90 3.98 18.79
C THR A 9 2.10 4.21 19.71
N THR A 10 2.36 3.24 20.57
CA THR A 10 3.59 3.18 21.36
C THR A 10 4.53 2.22 20.63
N THR A 11 5.63 2.72 20.03
CA THR A 11 6.82 1.89 19.81
C THR A 11 8.06 2.77 19.82
N ASN A 12 8.95 2.45 20.76
CA ASN A 12 10.24 3.06 21.01
C ASN A 12 11.22 2.89 19.84
N GLY A 13 12.12 3.87 19.67
CA GLY A 13 13.46 3.63 19.12
C GLY A 13 13.89 4.58 18.00
N ASN A 14 14.28 5.80 18.35
CA ASN A 14 15.35 6.61 17.72
C ASN A 14 15.44 6.75 16.17
N GLY A 15 14.33 6.72 15.44
CA GLY A 15 14.28 7.14 14.02
C GLY A 15 13.07 8.03 13.65
N VAL A 16 12.20 8.33 14.62
CA VAL A 16 10.80 8.73 14.36
C VAL A 16 10.62 10.21 13.99
N GLY A 17 11.66 11.04 14.18
CA GLY A 17 11.54 12.50 14.04
C GLY A 17 11.46 13.03 12.61
N LEU A 18 12.11 12.38 11.64
CA LEU A 18 12.10 12.83 10.24
C LEU A 18 10.96 12.22 9.42
N ASP A 19 10.62 10.95 9.67
CA ASP A 19 9.58 10.24 8.90
C ASP A 19 8.19 10.82 9.19
N ALA A 20 7.90 11.17 10.45
CA ALA A 20 6.63 11.78 10.84
C ALA A 20 6.43 13.19 10.25
N ALA A 21 7.49 13.99 10.12
CA ALA A 21 7.42 15.32 9.52
C ALA A 21 7.26 15.26 7.99
N LEU A 22 7.84 14.24 7.34
CA LEU A 22 7.64 13.95 5.92
C LEU A 22 6.21 13.46 5.63
N GLU A 23 5.59 12.71 6.55
CA GLU A 23 4.20 12.25 6.46
C GLU A 23 3.16 13.37 6.57
N ASP A 24 3.55 14.57 6.98
CA ASP A 24 2.71 15.77 6.95
C ASP A 24 2.69 16.47 5.58
N HIS A 25 3.58 16.09 4.65
CA HIS A 25 3.51 16.60 3.28
C HIS A 25 2.29 15.99 2.57
N PRO A 26 1.32 16.81 2.09
CA PRO A 26 0.04 16.32 1.60
C PRO A 26 0.19 15.34 0.43
N LEU A 27 1.17 15.55 -0.45
CA LEU A 27 1.44 14.65 -1.56
C LEU A 27 2.03 13.30 -1.12
N ILE A 28 2.91 13.30 -0.11
CA ILE A 28 3.50 12.05 0.43
C ILE A 28 2.39 11.24 1.10
N ARG A 29 1.53 11.91 1.89
CA ARG A 29 0.35 11.29 2.50
C ARG A 29 -0.59 10.70 1.46
N SER A 30 -0.90 11.43 0.38
CA SER A 30 -1.73 10.92 -0.71
C SER A 30 -1.13 9.70 -1.39
N LEU A 31 0.17 9.69 -1.65
CA LEU A 31 0.86 8.54 -2.24
C LEU A 31 0.87 7.32 -1.30
N CYS A 32 1.12 7.53 -0.01
CA CYS A 32 1.00 6.46 0.99
C CYS A 32 -0.42 5.88 1.03
N PHE A 33 -1.45 6.72 0.96
CA PHE A 33 -2.83 6.27 0.90
C PHE A 33 -3.12 5.45 -0.36
N LEU A 34 -2.67 5.92 -1.53
CA LEU A 34 -2.82 5.20 -2.79
C LEU A 34 -2.11 3.84 -2.79
N LEU A 35 -0.90 3.78 -2.22
CA LEU A 35 -0.17 2.52 -2.04
C LEU A 35 -0.95 1.54 -1.16
N LYS A 36 -1.52 2.02 -0.05
CA LYS A 36 -2.33 1.20 0.84
C LYS A 36 -3.61 0.69 0.14
N GLU A 37 -4.33 1.57 -0.55
CA GLU A 37 -5.53 1.18 -1.31
C GLU A 37 -5.18 0.15 -2.41
N LEU A 38 -4.03 0.32 -3.08
CA LEU A 38 -3.54 -0.63 -4.08
C LEU A 38 -3.25 -2.01 -3.46
N ASP A 39 -2.57 -2.04 -2.31
CA ASP A 39 -2.27 -3.27 -1.57
C ASP A 39 -3.58 -3.98 -1.14
N GLU A 40 -4.57 -3.24 -0.65
CA GLU A 40 -5.90 -3.77 -0.27
C GLU A 40 -6.70 -4.29 -1.47
N GLN A 41 -6.71 -3.55 -2.59
CA GLN A 41 -7.41 -3.93 -3.81
C GLN A 41 -6.80 -5.19 -4.43
N HIS A 42 -5.47 -5.28 -4.48
CA HIS A 42 -4.77 -6.47 -4.96
C HIS A 42 -5.15 -7.70 -4.12
N GLU A 43 -5.15 -7.58 -2.79
CA GLU A 43 -5.52 -8.69 -1.91
C GLU A 43 -6.98 -9.12 -2.13
N ARG A 44 -7.89 -8.17 -2.28
CA ARG A 44 -9.30 -8.45 -2.58
C ARG A 44 -9.47 -9.18 -3.91
N GLU A 45 -8.79 -8.74 -4.96
CA GLU A 45 -8.82 -9.39 -6.27
C GLU A 45 -8.20 -10.79 -6.22
N ARG A 46 -7.10 -10.97 -5.50
CA ARG A 46 -6.46 -12.27 -5.28
C ARG A 46 -7.40 -13.25 -4.58
N GLN A 47 -8.11 -12.79 -3.55
CA GLN A 47 -9.13 -13.59 -2.86
C GLN A 47 -10.29 -13.92 -3.78
N ASN A 48 -10.77 -12.96 -4.57
CA ASN A 48 -11.85 -13.17 -5.53
C ASN A 48 -11.47 -14.24 -6.57
N LEU A 49 -10.26 -14.18 -7.14
CA LEU A 49 -9.77 -15.21 -8.07
C LEU A 49 -9.67 -16.58 -7.40
N ASN A 50 -9.26 -16.63 -6.13
CA ASN A 50 -9.20 -17.88 -5.39
C ASN A 50 -10.58 -18.52 -5.15
N ILE A 51 -11.62 -17.71 -4.96
CA ILE A 51 -12.99 -18.17 -4.72
C ILE A 51 -13.70 -18.52 -6.03
N THR A 52 -13.50 -17.73 -7.08
CA THR A 52 -14.26 -17.83 -8.33
C THR A 52 -13.69 -18.83 -9.33
N LEU A 53 -12.37 -19.04 -9.33
CA LEU A 53 -11.73 -19.95 -10.25
C LEU A 53 -11.41 -21.29 -9.57
N PRO A 54 -11.72 -22.42 -10.22
CA PRO A 54 -11.25 -23.72 -9.76
C PRO A 54 -9.72 -23.81 -9.87
N ASP A 55 -9.11 -24.66 -9.05
CA ASP A 55 -7.67 -24.92 -9.04
C ASP A 55 -7.23 -25.53 -10.37
N THR A 56 -6.84 -24.65 -11.28
CA THR A 56 -6.54 -24.93 -12.69
C THR A 56 -5.41 -24.03 -13.14
N SER A 57 -4.75 -24.41 -14.24
CA SER A 57 -3.72 -23.57 -14.87
C SER A 57 -4.21 -22.17 -15.27
N VAL A 58 -5.52 -22.01 -15.46
CA VAL A 58 -6.15 -20.71 -15.74
C VAL A 58 -6.11 -19.82 -14.49
N LYS A 59 -6.39 -20.37 -13.30
CA LYS A 59 -6.27 -19.66 -12.02
C LYS A 59 -4.83 -19.21 -11.78
N ASP A 60 -3.87 -20.11 -11.95
CA ASP A 60 -2.45 -19.79 -11.78
C ASP A 60 -2.01 -18.66 -12.71
N ARG A 61 -2.45 -18.71 -13.97
CA ARG A 61 -2.15 -17.64 -14.93
C ARG A 61 -2.81 -16.32 -14.57
N ALA A 62 -4.07 -16.34 -14.12
CA ALA A 62 -4.78 -15.14 -13.70
C ALA A 62 -4.10 -14.49 -12.48
N LEU A 63 -3.68 -15.29 -11.50
CA LEU A 63 -2.93 -14.84 -10.33
C LEU A 63 -1.57 -14.24 -10.73
N ALA A 64 -0.81 -14.91 -11.60
CA ALA A 64 0.48 -14.40 -12.08
C ALA A 64 0.34 -13.06 -12.84
N MET A 65 -0.72 -12.91 -13.64
CA MET A 65 -1.01 -11.65 -14.33
C MET A 65 -1.40 -10.54 -13.34
N LEU A 66 -2.19 -10.86 -12.32
CA LEU A 66 -2.57 -9.93 -11.26
C LEU A 66 -1.34 -9.46 -10.47
N GLU A 67 -0.48 -10.38 -10.05
CA GLU A 67 0.76 -10.08 -9.33
C GLU A 67 1.68 -9.18 -10.15
N SER A 68 1.89 -9.50 -11.43
CA SER A 68 2.73 -8.69 -12.32
C SER A 68 2.24 -7.24 -12.44
N GLN A 69 0.93 -7.05 -12.61
CA GLN A 69 0.34 -5.71 -12.70
C GLN A 69 0.47 -4.94 -11.38
N TYR A 70 0.22 -5.61 -10.26
CA TYR A 70 0.37 -5.04 -8.93
C TYR A 70 1.80 -4.57 -8.66
N PHE A 71 2.79 -5.44 -8.89
CA PHE A 71 4.20 -5.10 -8.68
C PHE A 71 4.63 -3.90 -9.53
N HIS A 72 4.24 -3.87 -10.81
CA HIS A 72 4.59 -2.76 -11.69
C HIS A 72 4.03 -1.41 -11.22
N ARG A 73 2.75 -1.39 -10.82
CA ARG A 73 2.10 -0.16 -10.29
C ARG A 73 2.71 0.26 -8.95
N ARG A 74 2.91 -0.70 -8.06
CA ARG A 74 3.46 -0.45 -6.72
C ARG A 74 4.88 0.08 -6.78
N GLU A 75 5.73 -0.49 -7.63
CA GLU A 75 7.09 -0.02 -7.85
C GLU A 75 7.11 1.43 -8.33
N THR A 76 6.20 1.80 -9.24
CA THR A 76 6.10 3.16 -9.76
C THR A 76 5.83 4.16 -8.63
N TYR A 77 4.83 3.89 -7.79
CA TYR A 77 4.49 4.78 -6.68
C TYR A 77 5.55 4.80 -5.58
N LEU A 78 6.24 3.67 -5.33
CA LEU A 78 7.35 3.65 -4.38
C LEU A 78 8.52 4.50 -4.86
N ARG A 79 8.86 4.46 -6.16
CA ARG A 79 9.92 5.31 -6.72
C ARG A 79 9.56 6.79 -6.63
N GLU A 80 8.31 7.15 -6.91
CA GLU A 80 7.82 8.53 -6.73
C GLU A 80 7.87 8.96 -5.26
N LEU A 81 7.45 8.08 -4.34
CA LEU A 81 7.53 8.32 -2.90
C LEU A 81 8.98 8.59 -2.48
N THR A 82 9.93 7.73 -2.86
CA THR A 82 11.35 7.92 -2.56
C THR A 82 11.88 9.24 -3.12
N ALA A 83 11.58 9.55 -4.39
CA ALA A 83 12.02 10.79 -5.02
C ALA A 83 11.47 12.04 -4.34
N LEU A 84 10.24 11.99 -3.83
CA LEU A 84 9.65 13.09 -3.06
C LEU A 84 10.29 13.22 -1.68
N ARG A 85 10.53 12.09 -1.01
CA ARG A 85 11.19 12.07 0.30
C ARG A 85 12.63 12.62 0.25
N GLU A 86 13.35 12.37 -0.84
CA GLU A 86 14.72 12.89 -1.05
C GLU A 86 14.77 14.38 -1.41
N ARG A 87 13.66 14.95 -1.89
CA ARG A 87 13.53 16.37 -2.26
C ARG A 87 12.99 17.26 -1.14
N SER A 88 12.49 16.64 -0.08
CA SER A 88 11.85 17.29 1.08
C SER A 88 12.88 17.54 2.18
#